data_AF-A0AAW5ZSA3-F1
#
_entry.id   AF-A0AAW5ZSA3-F1
#
_cell.length_a   1.000
_cell.length_b   1.000
_cell.length_c   1.000
_cell.angle_alpha   90.00
_cell.angle_beta   90.00
_cell.angle_gamma   90.00
#
_symmetry.space_group_name_H-M   'P 1'
#
loop_
_entity.id
_entity.type
_entity.pdbx_description
1 polymer ?
#
loop_
_entity_poly.entity_id
_entity_poly.type
_entity_poly.pdbx_seq_one_letter_code
_entity_poly.pdbx_strand_id
1 'polypeptide(L)'
;MRTGKARGFAYPALLVGILVFGIGLAKTGEWASQLQRRDDEQGLRRAGASVVVAIKSYYYSSPGLPRAMPKSLADLVDDPRFPVTRHHLRDIPFDPITRSKDWGIVRAPDGGVTGIYSKGSGRPLAAYSPTGTEAPRMQSSYADWKFVFDPNER
;
A
#
# COMPACT_ATOMS: atom_id res chain seq x y z
N MET A 1 20.18 -35.14 69.13
CA MET A 1 19.10 -35.04 68.11
C MET A 1 19.52 -34.01 67.07
N ARG A 2 19.68 -34.40 65.80
CA ARG A 2 20.05 -33.50 64.69
C ARG A 2 18.78 -33.14 63.91
N THR A 3 18.24 -31.95 64.11
CA THR A 3 17.16 -31.40 63.28
C THR A 3 17.77 -30.64 62.11
N GLY A 4 17.54 -31.16 60.90
CA GLY A 4 18.14 -30.69 59.65
C GLY A 4 17.77 -29.25 59.32
N LYS A 5 18.78 -28.47 58.93
CA LYS A 5 18.65 -27.08 58.46
C LYS A 5 17.94 -27.10 57.10
N ALA A 6 16.69 -26.65 57.04
CA ALA A 6 15.95 -26.52 55.79
C ALA A 6 16.69 -25.53 54.87
N ARG A 7 17.36 -26.05 53.84
CA ARG A 7 18.11 -25.25 52.85
C ARG A 7 17.10 -24.58 51.92
N GLY A 8 17.00 -23.27 51.99
CA GLY A 8 16.06 -22.43 51.23
C GLY A 8 16.36 -22.39 49.73
N PHE A 9 16.03 -23.47 49.01
CA PHE A 9 16.14 -23.54 47.55
C PHE A 9 14.98 -22.85 46.81
N ALA A 10 13.90 -22.51 47.50
CA ALA A 10 12.73 -21.86 46.88
C ALA A 10 13.04 -20.46 46.32
N TYR A 11 13.85 -19.68 47.03
CA TYR A 11 14.20 -18.32 46.63
C TYR A 11 15.08 -18.27 45.36
N PRO A 12 16.19 -19.03 45.25
CA PRO A 12 16.96 -19.09 44.00
C PRO A 12 16.15 -19.71 42.85
N ALA A 13 15.27 -20.70 43.13
CA ALA A 13 14.39 -21.26 42.10
C ALA A 13 13.37 -20.22 41.57
N LEU A 14 12.81 -19.39 42.46
CA LEU A 14 11.90 -18.30 42.08
C LEU A 14 12.64 -17.23 41.26
N LEU A 15 13.85 -16.84 41.65
CA LEU A 15 14.67 -15.88 40.91
C LEU A 15 15.04 -16.38 39.52
N VAL A 16 15.39 -17.67 39.39
CA VAL A 16 15.63 -18.31 38.08
C VAL A 16 14.34 -18.35 37.26
N GLY A 17 13.19 -18.64 37.89
CA GLY A 17 11.89 -18.56 37.24
C GLY A 17 11.61 -17.18 36.65
N ILE A 18 11.76 -16.12 37.46
CA ILE A 18 11.55 -14.72 37.03
C ILE A 18 12.55 -14.34 35.92
N LEU A 19 13.80 -14.80 35.99
CA LEU A 19 14.82 -14.56 34.97
C LEU A 19 14.42 -15.20 33.61
N VAL A 20 13.95 -16.45 33.63
CA VAL A 20 13.49 -17.17 32.44
C VAL A 20 12.23 -16.51 31.86
N PHE A 21 11.29 -16.10 32.71
CA PHE A 21 10.10 -15.35 32.29
C PHE A 21 10.47 -14.00 31.66
N GLY A 22 11.42 -13.25 32.25
CA GLY A 22 11.87 -11.96 31.72
C GLY A 22 12.52 -12.06 30.34
N ILE A 23 13.29 -13.13 30.07
CA ILE A 23 13.91 -13.37 28.76
C ILE A 23 12.87 -13.80 27.71
N GLY A 24 11.78 -14.47 28.13
CA GLY A 24 10.73 -14.97 27.23
C GLY A 24 9.87 -13.89 26.57
N LEU A 25 9.67 -12.72 27.21
CA LEU A 25 8.76 -11.68 26.70
C LEU A 25 9.39 -10.73 25.66
N ALA A 26 10.71 -10.76 25.44
CA ALA A 26 11.39 -9.77 24.62
C ALA A 26 11.26 -9.96 23.09
N LYS A 27 10.57 -10.99 22.60
CA LYS A 27 10.57 -11.37 21.17
C LYS A 27 9.25 -11.21 20.40
N THR A 28 8.22 -10.63 20.99
CA THR A 28 6.89 -10.52 20.32
C THR A 28 6.68 -9.24 19.49
N GLY A 29 7.60 -8.28 19.51
CA GLY A 29 7.41 -6.98 18.84
C GLY A 29 7.74 -6.92 17.34
N GLU A 30 8.66 -7.76 16.85
CA GLU A 30 9.17 -7.61 15.47
C GLU A 30 8.24 -8.21 14.41
N TRP A 31 7.48 -9.26 14.75
CA TRP A 31 6.57 -9.93 13.81
C TRP A 31 5.40 -9.05 13.37
N ALA A 32 4.85 -8.24 14.28
CA ALA A 32 3.73 -7.33 13.97
C ALA A 32 4.12 -6.29 12.91
N SER A 33 5.37 -5.81 12.94
CA SER A 33 5.87 -4.81 11.98
C SER A 33 5.97 -5.33 10.55
N GLN A 34 6.31 -6.61 10.36
CA GLN A 34 6.43 -7.21 9.04
C GLN A 34 5.08 -7.56 8.42
N LEU A 35 4.15 -8.07 9.23
CA LEU A 35 2.77 -8.33 8.80
C LEU A 35 2.08 -7.04 8.33
N GLN A 36 2.18 -5.97 9.13
CA GLN A 36 1.60 -4.68 8.78
C GLN A 36 2.12 -4.13 7.45
N ARG A 37 3.45 -4.21 7.21
CA ARG A 37 4.05 -3.74 5.96
C ARG A 37 3.55 -4.51 4.74
N ARG A 38 3.36 -5.82 4.87
CA ARG A 38 2.81 -6.65 3.77
C ARG A 38 1.37 -6.27 3.46
N ASP A 39 0.56 -6.02 4.48
CA ASP A 39 -0.83 -5.62 4.32
C ASP A 39 -0.93 -4.23 3.66
N ASP A 40 -0.08 -3.29 4.08
CA ASP A 40 -0.01 -1.95 3.49
C ASP A 40 0.38 -2.02 2.00
N GLU A 41 1.35 -2.86 1.63
CA GLU A 41 1.74 -3.05 0.21
C GLU A 41 0.67 -3.74 -0.64
N GLN A 42 -0.05 -4.71 -0.06
CA GLN A 42 -1.22 -5.29 -0.73
C GLN A 42 -2.33 -4.27 -0.91
N GLY A 43 -2.54 -3.38 0.06
CA GLY A 43 -3.46 -2.27 -0.03
C GLY A 43 -3.08 -1.30 -1.15
N LEU A 44 -1.80 -0.94 -1.23
CA LEU A 44 -1.27 -0.04 -2.26
C LEU A 44 -1.49 -0.59 -3.68
N ARG A 45 -1.22 -1.88 -3.88
CA ARG A 45 -1.48 -2.55 -5.18
C ARG A 45 -2.97 -2.58 -5.52
N ARG A 46 -3.84 -2.87 -4.56
CA ARG A 46 -5.29 -2.87 -4.76
C ARG A 46 -5.80 -1.48 -5.12
N ALA A 47 -5.34 -0.44 -4.43
CA ALA A 47 -5.66 0.94 -4.73
C ALA A 47 -5.19 1.34 -6.13
N GLY A 48 -3.92 1.07 -6.46
CA GLY A 48 -3.36 1.34 -7.79
C GLY A 48 -4.13 0.65 -8.91
N ALA A 49 -4.42 -0.65 -8.78
CA ALA A 49 -5.20 -1.40 -9.75
C ALA A 49 -6.62 -0.83 -9.94
N SER A 50 -7.30 -0.45 -8.85
CA SER A 50 -8.64 0.14 -8.93
C SER A 50 -8.66 1.45 -9.71
N VAL A 51 -7.63 2.29 -9.54
CA VAL A 51 -7.52 3.58 -10.24
C VAL A 51 -7.16 3.38 -11.70
N VAL A 52 -6.24 2.47 -12.02
CA VAL A 52 -5.90 2.13 -13.42
C VAL A 52 -7.14 1.62 -14.16
N VAL A 53 -7.93 0.75 -13.54
CA VAL A 53 -9.21 0.26 -14.10
C VAL A 53 -10.21 1.41 -14.29
N ALA A 54 -10.31 2.33 -13.33
CA ALA A 54 -11.18 3.49 -13.44
C ALA A 54 -10.75 4.44 -14.58
N ILE A 55 -9.45 4.75 -14.70
CA ILE A 55 -8.90 5.57 -15.79
C ILE A 55 -9.17 4.90 -17.15
N LYS A 56 -8.93 3.60 -17.25
CA LYS A 56 -9.24 2.80 -18.44
C LYS A 56 -10.73 2.93 -18.80
N SER A 57 -11.62 2.77 -17.82
CA SER A 57 -13.07 2.91 -18.02
C SER A 57 -13.46 4.33 -18.48
N TYR A 58 -12.89 5.37 -17.86
CA TYR A 58 -13.11 6.78 -18.22
C TYR A 58 -12.65 7.08 -19.66
N TYR A 59 -11.47 6.58 -20.04
CA TYR A 59 -10.89 6.78 -21.36
C TYR A 59 -11.76 6.16 -22.46
N TYR A 60 -12.17 4.90 -22.27
CA TYR A 60 -13.00 4.18 -23.26
C TYR A 60 -14.47 4.62 -23.28
N SER A 61 -14.97 5.23 -22.20
CA SER A 61 -16.34 5.72 -22.15
C SER A 61 -16.53 7.06 -22.86
N SER A 62 -15.46 7.79 -23.20
CA SER A 62 -15.53 9.15 -23.75
C SER A 62 -16.54 9.27 -24.92
N PRO A 63 -17.54 10.19 -24.84
CA PRO A 63 -18.59 10.34 -25.86
C PRO A 63 -18.12 10.85 -27.23
N GLY A 64 -16.91 11.44 -27.31
CA GLY A 64 -16.39 12.08 -28.50
C GLY A 64 -14.91 11.74 -28.77
N LEU A 65 -14.46 12.06 -29.98
CA LEU A 65 -13.05 12.05 -30.34
C LEU A 65 -12.48 13.48 -30.31
N PRO A 66 -11.22 13.67 -29.87
CA PRO A 66 -10.31 12.65 -29.35
C PRO A 66 -10.69 12.17 -27.94
N ARG A 67 -10.33 10.92 -27.62
CA ARG A 67 -10.48 10.39 -26.26
C ARG A 67 -9.52 11.15 -25.35
N ALA A 68 -10.02 11.62 -24.22
CA ALA A 68 -9.25 12.40 -23.27
C ALA A 68 -9.08 11.64 -21.95
N MET A 69 -7.90 11.76 -21.34
CA MET A 69 -7.67 11.36 -19.96
C MET A 69 -8.43 12.29 -18.99
N PRO A 70 -8.77 11.83 -17.77
CA PRO A 70 -9.40 12.68 -16.75
C PRO A 70 -8.44 13.79 -16.31
N LYS A 71 -8.93 14.99 -15.97
CA LYS A 71 -8.07 16.09 -15.50
C LYS A 71 -7.69 15.93 -14.04
N SER A 72 -8.53 15.24 -13.26
CA SER A 72 -8.33 15.00 -11.84
C SER A 72 -8.81 13.60 -11.43
N LEU A 73 -8.44 13.15 -10.23
CA LEU A 73 -9.02 11.94 -9.66
C LEU A 73 -10.50 12.11 -9.28
N ALA A 74 -10.95 13.35 -9.05
CA ALA A 74 -12.36 13.62 -8.78
C ALA A 74 -13.23 13.32 -10.01
N ASP A 75 -12.71 13.55 -11.22
CA ASP A 75 -13.41 13.25 -12.49
C ASP A 75 -13.64 11.74 -12.67
N LEU A 76 -12.87 10.89 -11.98
CA LEU A 76 -13.10 9.44 -11.95
C LEU A 76 -14.26 9.07 -11.02
N VAL A 77 -14.45 9.84 -9.94
CA VAL A 77 -15.55 9.64 -9.01
C VAL A 77 -16.84 10.14 -9.64
N ASP A 78 -16.83 11.36 -10.16
CA ASP A 78 -17.99 12.00 -10.78
C ASP A 78 -17.63 12.50 -12.18
N ASP A 79 -18.11 11.81 -13.22
CA ASP A 79 -17.92 12.23 -14.62
C ASP A 79 -19.13 13.05 -15.12
N PRO A 80 -19.00 14.38 -15.26
CA PRO A 80 -20.09 15.26 -15.71
C PRO A 80 -20.24 15.32 -17.24
N ARG A 81 -19.45 14.56 -18.02
CA ARG A 81 -19.48 14.61 -19.49
C ARG A 81 -20.72 13.93 -20.09
N PHE A 82 -21.51 13.26 -19.26
CA PHE A 82 -22.73 12.55 -19.67
C PHE A 82 -23.98 13.24 -19.12
N PRO A 83 -25.13 13.11 -19.81
CA PRO A 83 -26.41 13.61 -19.29
C PRO A 83 -26.80 13.03 -17.92
N VAL A 84 -26.34 11.80 -17.63
CA VAL A 84 -26.41 11.17 -16.31
C VAL A 84 -24.99 10.96 -15.84
N THR A 85 -24.62 11.56 -14.70
CA THR A 85 -23.28 11.42 -14.10
C THR A 85 -22.86 9.96 -14.02
N ARG A 86 -21.69 9.65 -14.56
CA ARG A 86 -21.12 8.30 -14.48
C ARG A 86 -20.04 8.28 -13.41
N HIS A 87 -19.99 7.17 -12.68
CA HIS A 87 -18.98 6.94 -11.65
C HIS A 87 -18.07 5.81 -12.10
N HIS A 88 -16.80 6.10 -12.35
CA HIS A 88 -15.78 5.10 -12.69
C HIS A 88 -15.07 4.57 -11.44
N LEU A 89 -15.14 5.34 -10.35
CA LEU A 89 -14.57 5.04 -9.06
C LEU A 89 -15.59 5.41 -7.98
N ARG A 90 -15.72 4.61 -6.92
CA ARG A 90 -16.68 4.89 -5.83
C ARG A 90 -16.27 6.06 -4.95
N ASP A 91 -14.97 6.17 -4.68
CA ASP A 91 -14.33 7.21 -3.87
C ASP A 91 -12.82 7.13 -4.14
N ILE A 92 -12.09 8.22 -3.90
CA ILE A 92 -10.63 8.24 -3.99
C ILE A 92 -10.07 7.26 -2.95
N PRO A 93 -9.31 6.23 -3.36
CA PRO A 93 -8.79 5.22 -2.44
C PRO A 93 -7.86 5.86 -1.42
N PHE A 94 -7.77 5.22 -0.25
CA PHE A 94 -6.85 5.63 0.80
C PHE A 94 -5.45 5.05 0.54
N ASP A 95 -4.42 5.86 0.69
CA ASP A 95 -3.02 5.42 0.62
C ASP A 95 -2.62 4.79 1.97
N PRO A 96 -2.36 3.47 2.02
CA PRO A 96 -2.01 2.78 3.27
C PRO A 96 -0.60 3.16 3.78
N ILE A 97 0.27 3.73 2.93
CA ILE A 97 1.62 4.14 3.32
C ILE A 97 1.60 5.52 3.98
N THR A 98 1.04 6.52 3.30
CA THR A 98 0.95 7.90 3.85
C THR A 98 -0.20 8.10 4.82
N ARG A 99 -1.13 7.15 4.89
CA ARG A 99 -2.38 7.25 5.65
C ARG A 99 -3.21 8.47 5.25
N SER A 100 -3.25 8.77 3.96
CA SER A 100 -3.94 9.93 3.40
C SER A 100 -4.63 9.59 2.08
N LYS A 101 -5.51 10.47 1.58
CA LYS A 101 -6.02 10.39 0.19
C LYS A 101 -5.19 11.24 -0.79
N ASP A 102 -4.05 11.76 -0.34
CA ASP A 102 -3.20 12.65 -1.14
C ASP A 102 -2.22 11.84 -2.00
N TRP A 103 -2.70 11.41 -3.15
CA TRP A 103 -1.92 10.65 -4.12
C TRP A 103 -1.01 11.54 -4.95
N GLY A 104 0.16 11.01 -5.31
CA GLY A 104 0.95 11.52 -6.42
C GLY A 104 0.26 11.20 -7.73
N ILE A 105 0.24 12.16 -8.66
CA ILE A 105 -0.44 12.02 -9.95
C ILE A 105 0.60 11.87 -11.05
N VAL A 106 0.44 10.85 -11.90
CA VAL A 106 1.19 10.71 -13.14
C VAL A 106 0.39 11.38 -14.25
N ARG A 107 1.02 12.37 -14.90
CA ARG A 107 0.40 13.15 -15.98
C ARG A 107 0.85 12.62 -17.34
N ALA A 108 -0.10 12.48 -18.26
CA ALA A 108 0.17 12.23 -19.67
C ALA A 108 0.59 13.54 -20.38
N PRO A 109 1.15 13.46 -21.60
CA PRO A 109 1.57 14.65 -22.37
C PRO A 109 0.45 15.66 -22.63
N ASP A 110 -0.80 15.20 -22.65
CA ASP A 110 -2.01 16.02 -22.79
C ASP A 110 -2.44 16.71 -21.47
N GLY A 111 -1.72 16.49 -20.37
CA GLY A 111 -2.02 17.00 -19.03
C GLY A 111 -3.05 16.18 -18.25
N GLY A 112 -3.58 15.12 -18.85
CA GLY A 112 -4.52 14.21 -18.19
C GLY A 112 -3.85 13.30 -17.17
N VAL A 113 -4.64 12.77 -16.24
CA VAL A 113 -4.21 11.78 -15.25
C VAL A 113 -4.18 10.41 -15.93
N THR A 114 -2.98 9.86 -16.07
CA THR A 114 -2.75 8.51 -16.61
C THR A 114 -2.51 7.50 -15.49
N GLY A 115 -2.13 7.96 -14.30
CA GLY A 115 -1.82 7.06 -13.19
C GLY A 115 -1.63 7.74 -11.85
N ILE A 116 -1.34 6.94 -10.83
CA ILE A 116 -1.08 7.39 -9.47
C ILE A 116 0.16 6.71 -8.87
N TYR A 117 0.75 7.34 -7.86
CA TYR A 117 1.82 6.78 -7.03
C TYR A 117 1.70 7.27 -5.59
N SER A 118 2.20 6.48 -4.63
CA SER A 118 2.20 6.91 -3.22
C SER A 118 3.33 7.91 -2.97
N LYS A 119 3.05 8.97 -2.21
CA LYS A 119 4.07 9.93 -1.74
C LYS A 119 4.84 9.43 -0.51
N GLY A 120 4.55 8.21 -0.05
CA GLY A 120 5.12 7.63 1.15
C GLY A 120 6.62 7.37 1.02
N SER A 121 7.33 7.50 2.15
CA SER A 121 8.73 7.09 2.23
C SER A 121 8.83 5.59 2.51
N GLY A 122 9.93 4.98 2.07
CA GLY A 122 10.19 3.55 2.29
C GLY A 122 10.42 2.78 0.99
N ARG A 123 10.90 1.55 1.15
CA ARG A 123 11.25 0.63 0.07
C ARG A 123 10.23 -0.50 0.02
N PRO A 124 9.67 -0.83 -1.16
CA PRO A 124 8.83 -2.00 -1.34
C PRO A 124 9.55 -3.29 -0.91
N LEU A 125 8.86 -4.19 -0.21
CA LEU A 125 9.38 -5.48 0.22
C LEU A 125 9.62 -6.43 -0.96
N ALA A 126 8.84 -6.29 -2.02
CA ALA A 126 8.94 -7.10 -3.23
C ALA A 126 9.19 -6.21 -4.45
N ALA A 127 10.04 -6.70 -5.36
CA ALA A 127 10.17 -6.09 -6.68
C ALA A 127 8.94 -6.47 -7.52
N TYR A 128 7.87 -5.68 -7.41
CA TYR A 128 6.67 -5.81 -8.25
C TYR A 128 6.63 -4.67 -9.25
N SER A 129 6.50 -4.99 -10.53
CA SER A 129 6.26 -4.00 -11.58
C SER A 129 4.75 -3.85 -11.82
N PRO A 130 4.16 -2.67 -11.56
CA PRO A 130 2.73 -2.44 -11.76
C PRO A 130 2.35 -2.35 -13.24
N THR A 131 3.30 -2.08 -14.12
CA THR A 131 3.08 -1.90 -15.57
C THR A 131 3.13 -3.23 -16.34
N GLY A 132 3.58 -4.33 -15.72
CA GLY A 132 3.66 -5.65 -16.37
C GLY A 132 4.73 -5.75 -17.49
N THR A 133 5.16 -4.62 -18.04
CA THR A 133 6.30 -4.48 -18.95
C THR A 133 7.58 -4.20 -18.18
N GLU A 134 8.61 -4.98 -18.51
CA GLU A 134 10.00 -4.94 -18.02
C GLU A 134 10.29 -5.47 -16.61
N ALA A 135 11.50 -6.05 -16.53
CA ALA A 135 12.09 -6.71 -15.37
C ALA A 135 11.85 -5.93 -14.07
N PRO A 136 11.70 -6.60 -12.91
CA PRO A 136 11.54 -5.94 -11.62
C PRO A 136 12.73 -5.04 -11.33
N ARG A 137 12.66 -3.78 -11.79
CA ARG A 137 13.62 -2.75 -11.42
C ARG A 137 13.43 -2.61 -9.93
N MET A 138 14.50 -2.80 -9.15
CA MET A 138 14.45 -2.57 -7.70
C MET A 138 14.00 -1.13 -7.48
N GLN A 139 12.70 -0.93 -7.26
CA GLN A 139 12.15 0.38 -7.01
C GLN A 139 12.68 0.84 -5.68
N SER A 140 13.37 1.98 -5.69
CA SER A 140 14.07 2.47 -4.52
C SER A 140 13.13 3.15 -3.53
N SER A 141 11.91 3.49 -3.98
CA SER A 141 10.88 4.13 -3.17
C SER A 141 9.46 3.74 -3.61
N TYR A 142 8.48 3.84 -2.70
CA TYR A 142 7.05 3.82 -3.04
C TYR A 142 6.66 4.91 -4.06
N ALA A 143 7.42 6.02 -4.13
CA ALA A 143 7.20 7.07 -5.14
C ALA A 143 7.60 6.65 -6.57
N ASP A 144 8.53 5.70 -6.69
CA ASP A 144 8.88 5.10 -7.98
C ASP A 144 7.82 4.10 -8.43
N TRP A 145 6.97 3.66 -7.50
CA TRP A 145 5.91 2.68 -7.76
C TRP A 145 4.68 3.34 -8.37
N LYS A 146 4.76 3.55 -9.69
CA LYS A 146 3.75 4.25 -10.47
C LYS A 146 2.78 3.28 -11.14
N PHE A 147 1.50 3.38 -10.80
CA PHE A 147 0.43 2.62 -11.43
C PHE A 147 -0.14 3.45 -12.57
N VAL A 148 0.21 3.10 -13.81
CA VAL A 148 -0.08 3.90 -15.02
C VAL A 148 -0.93 3.11 -16.00
N PHE A 149 -1.89 3.78 -16.61
CA PHE A 149 -2.65 3.29 -17.76
C PHE A 149 -2.10 3.92 -19.04
N ASP A 150 -1.37 3.15 -19.84
CA ASP A 150 -0.97 3.55 -21.19
C ASP A 150 -1.94 2.92 -22.22
N PRO A 151 -2.65 3.72 -23.04
CA PRO A 151 -3.51 3.19 -24.10
C PRO A 151 -2.73 2.57 -25.27
N ASN A 152 -1.42 2.82 -25.39
CA ASN A 152 -0.56 2.33 -26.47
C ASN A 152 0.23 1.07 -26.09
N GLU A 153 0.39 0.75 -24.80
CA GLU A 153 0.93 -0.53 -24.36
C GLU A 153 -0.14 -1.63 -24.57
N ARG A 154 0.04 -2.45 -25.60
CA ARG A 154 -0.74 -3.68 -25.85
C ARG A 154 0.11 -4.92 -25.62
#